data_AF-A0A940HCC9-F1
#
_entry.id   AF-A0A940HCC9-F1
#
_cell.length_a   1.000
_cell.length_b   1.000
_cell.length_c   1.000
_cell.angle_alpha   90.00
_cell.angle_beta   90.00
_cell.angle_gamma   90.00
#
_symmetry.space_group_name_H-M   'P 1'
#
loop_
_entity.id
_entity.type
_entity.pdbx_description
1 polymer ?
#
loop_
_entity_poly.entity_id
_entity_poly.type
_entity_poly.pdbx_seq_one_letter_code
_entity_poly.pdbx_strand_id
1 'polypeptide(L)'
;MAAGADLVLDGGGGDNVFCALQSVAPIAEALLRRAPRSEMLEAAGALAALAQTSVAKIFVRALQRAWLRSAAYRWPTDTHLLTREAIAAVGKIENQPWLVPPPGEGPGTAAHVALLLAAQGWAERLDPAPIARESPLATQPVAEACLSVPAWRWFGQGLSRTIARDAFADLLPQSVLCRVSKGSPDGFVAQLFERNRGVIRPLLLEGRLRSERIIDTAAIERALADPRPANGADYRRIMRLVDVEAWAHSLAI
;
A
#
# COMPACT_ATOMS: atom_id res chain seq x y z
N MET A 1 19.37 21.59 6.91
CA MET A 1 19.42 22.10 8.30
C MET A 1 17.99 22.39 8.72
N ALA A 2 17.47 21.61 9.68
CA ALA A 2 16.15 21.85 10.24
C ALA A 2 16.20 23.06 11.18
N ALA A 3 15.09 23.81 11.24
CA ALA A 3 14.98 25.13 11.84
C ALA A 3 14.97 25.14 13.39
N GLY A 4 15.92 24.46 14.05
CA GLY A 4 16.01 24.42 15.52
C GLY A 4 14.82 23.73 16.20
N ALA A 5 14.10 22.87 15.48
CA ALA A 5 12.94 22.14 16.01
C ALA A 5 13.39 20.87 16.74
N ASP A 6 12.82 20.62 17.92
CA ASP A 6 13.06 19.41 18.72
C ASP A 6 12.19 18.23 18.28
N LEU A 7 11.08 18.50 17.58
CA LEU A 7 10.09 17.50 17.15
C LEU A 7 9.50 17.85 15.77
N VAL A 8 9.37 16.84 14.91
CA VAL A 8 8.63 16.91 13.66
C VAL A 8 7.35 16.08 13.78
N LEU A 9 6.19 16.71 13.62
CA LEU A 9 4.92 16.00 13.46
C LEU A 9 4.64 15.79 11.97
N ASP A 10 4.31 14.57 11.59
CA ASP A 10 3.90 14.25 10.22
C ASP A 10 2.48 13.67 10.13
N GLY A 11 1.94 13.69 8.91
CA GLY A 11 0.66 13.05 8.57
C GLY A 11 0.85 11.65 7.97
N GLY A 12 1.97 11.00 8.24
CA GLY A 12 2.28 9.65 7.77
C GLY A 12 1.22 8.64 8.25
N GLY A 13 1.00 7.59 7.47
CA GLY A 13 0.08 6.52 7.86
C GLY A 13 -1.42 6.83 7.71
N GLY A 14 -1.84 8.08 7.45
CA GLY A 14 -3.27 8.43 7.40
C GLY A 14 -4.10 7.64 6.38
N ASP A 15 -3.54 7.32 5.20
CA ASP A 15 -4.21 6.47 4.21
C ASP A 15 -4.45 5.05 4.75
N ASN A 16 -3.56 4.55 5.59
CA ASN A 16 -3.66 3.24 6.21
C ASN A 16 -4.68 3.23 7.36
N VAL A 17 -4.55 4.22 8.25
CA VAL A 17 -5.38 4.37 9.45
C VAL A 17 -6.84 4.59 9.07
N PHE A 18 -7.12 5.40 8.05
CA PHE A 18 -8.47 5.67 7.57
C PHE A 18 -8.96 4.69 6.49
N CYS A 19 -8.38 3.49 6.43
CA CYS A 19 -8.83 2.38 5.57
C CYS A 19 -8.97 2.75 4.08
N ALA A 20 -7.98 3.43 3.49
CA ALA A 20 -7.99 3.77 2.06
C ALA A 20 -7.66 2.56 1.16
N LEU A 21 -8.38 1.45 1.34
CA LEU A 21 -8.21 0.21 0.58
C LEU A 21 -8.64 0.36 -0.88
N GLN A 22 -7.87 -0.29 -1.76
CA GLN A 22 -8.27 -0.57 -3.15
C GLN A 22 -8.58 -2.06 -3.30
N SER A 23 -9.60 -2.53 -2.57
CA SER A 23 -9.95 -3.94 -2.48
C SER A 23 -11.46 -4.12 -2.33
N VAL A 24 -11.98 -5.27 -2.76
CA VAL A 24 -13.38 -5.68 -2.52
C VAL A 24 -13.60 -6.27 -1.13
N ALA A 25 -12.55 -6.41 -0.33
CA ALA A 25 -12.61 -6.99 1.01
C ALA A 25 -13.61 -6.29 1.96
N PRO A 26 -13.75 -4.95 1.97
CA PRO A 26 -14.79 -4.28 2.77
C PRO A 26 -16.21 -4.72 2.41
N ILE A 27 -16.51 -4.89 1.12
CA ILE A 27 -17.84 -5.34 0.65
C ILE A 27 -18.05 -6.83 0.95
N ALA A 28 -17.01 -7.65 0.81
CA ALA A 28 -17.07 -9.05 1.18
C ALA A 28 -17.40 -9.23 2.67
N GLU A 29 -16.83 -8.40 3.53
CA GLU A 29 -17.16 -8.39 4.95
C GLU A 29 -18.57 -7.88 5.22
N ALA A 30 -18.99 -6.79 4.55
CA ALA A 30 -20.35 -6.27 4.69
C ALA A 30 -21.41 -7.34 4.35
N LEU A 31 -21.15 -8.17 3.34
CA LEU A 31 -21.98 -9.32 2.98
C LEU A 31 -22.03 -10.37 4.09
N LEU A 32 -20.86 -10.74 4.65
CA LEU A 32 -20.76 -11.72 5.74
C LEU A 32 -21.46 -11.24 7.02
N ARG A 33 -21.34 -9.94 7.33
CA ARG A 33 -21.95 -9.30 8.50
C ARG A 33 -23.40 -8.87 8.28
N ARG A 34 -23.98 -9.16 7.10
CA ARG A 34 -25.36 -8.80 6.72
C ARG A 34 -25.65 -7.31 6.93
N ALA A 35 -24.71 -6.46 6.55
CA ALA A 35 -24.84 -5.01 6.64
C ALA A 35 -26.10 -4.51 5.89
N PRO A 36 -26.65 -3.33 6.24
CA PRO A 36 -27.76 -2.74 5.52
C PRO A 36 -27.46 -2.61 4.02
N ARG A 37 -28.47 -2.90 3.18
CA ARG A 37 -28.32 -2.84 1.72
C ARG A 37 -27.88 -1.46 1.23
N SER A 38 -28.37 -0.40 1.86
CA SER A 38 -27.98 0.98 1.56
C SER A 38 -26.48 1.19 1.75
N GLU A 39 -25.92 0.80 2.90
CA GLU A 39 -24.49 0.91 3.20
C GLU A 39 -23.64 0.09 2.21
N MET A 40 -24.07 -1.13 1.88
CA MET A 40 -23.36 -1.96 0.92
C MET A 40 -23.33 -1.36 -0.49
N LEU A 41 -24.47 -0.83 -0.96
CA LEU A 41 -24.57 -0.21 -2.28
C LEU A 41 -23.76 1.09 -2.36
N GLU A 42 -23.79 1.88 -1.30
CA GLU A 42 -23.01 3.11 -1.20
C GLU A 42 -21.50 2.83 -1.23
N ALA A 43 -21.02 1.91 -0.39
CA ALA A 43 -19.61 1.54 -0.35
C ALA A 43 -19.16 0.89 -1.67
N ALA A 44 -20.00 0.03 -2.27
CA ALA A 44 -19.69 -0.59 -3.56
C ALA A 44 -19.67 0.45 -4.70
N GLY A 45 -20.55 1.44 -4.67
CA GLY A 45 -20.55 2.59 -5.59
C GLY A 45 -19.28 3.42 -5.46
N ALA A 46 -18.85 3.70 -4.24
CA ALA A 46 -17.61 4.42 -3.99
C ALA A 46 -16.37 3.65 -4.48
N LEU A 47 -16.26 2.36 -4.16
CA LEU A 47 -15.17 1.51 -4.66
C LEU A 47 -15.19 1.37 -6.18
N ALA A 48 -16.37 1.28 -6.80
CA ALA A 48 -16.54 1.25 -8.24
C ALA A 48 -16.01 2.53 -8.91
N ALA A 49 -16.33 3.70 -8.35
CA ALA A 49 -15.82 4.98 -8.82
C ALA A 49 -14.30 5.08 -8.67
N LEU A 50 -13.76 4.73 -7.50
CA LEU A 50 -12.32 4.78 -7.20
C LEU A 50 -11.50 3.82 -8.08
N ALA A 51 -12.04 2.62 -8.36
CA ALA A 51 -11.38 1.61 -9.18
C ALA A 51 -11.77 1.67 -10.66
N GLN A 52 -12.55 2.68 -11.08
CA GLN A 52 -13.03 2.88 -12.46
C GLN A 52 -13.66 1.60 -13.06
N THR A 53 -14.55 0.97 -12.30
CA THR A 53 -15.19 -0.31 -12.65
C THR A 53 -16.69 -0.25 -12.34
N SER A 54 -17.45 -1.28 -12.73
CA SER A 54 -18.86 -1.39 -12.39
C SER A 54 -19.11 -1.95 -10.98
N VAL A 55 -20.20 -1.48 -10.35
CA VAL A 55 -20.71 -2.02 -9.08
C VAL A 55 -20.99 -3.52 -9.16
N ALA A 56 -21.51 -3.99 -10.30
CA ALA A 56 -21.72 -5.42 -10.54
C ALA A 56 -20.42 -6.24 -10.41
N LYS A 57 -19.32 -5.74 -10.99
CA LYS A 57 -18.01 -6.40 -10.89
C LYS A 57 -17.47 -6.38 -9.46
N ILE A 58 -17.70 -5.31 -8.70
CA ILE A 58 -17.39 -5.26 -7.27
C ILE A 58 -18.13 -6.37 -6.51
N PHE A 59 -19.45 -6.48 -6.68
CA PHE A 59 -20.23 -7.52 -5.99
C PHE A 59 -19.83 -8.94 -6.37
N VAL A 60 -19.62 -9.23 -7.67
CA VAL A 60 -19.17 -10.56 -8.10
C VAL A 60 -17.85 -10.95 -7.41
N ARG A 61 -16.90 -10.02 -7.36
CA ARG A 61 -15.61 -10.26 -6.70
C ARG A 61 -15.74 -10.32 -5.18
N ALA A 62 -16.62 -9.53 -4.58
CA ALA A 62 -16.91 -9.54 -3.15
C ALA A 62 -17.55 -10.87 -2.71
N LEU A 63 -18.53 -11.39 -3.47
CA LEU A 63 -19.13 -12.71 -3.23
C LEU A 63 -18.05 -13.81 -3.28
N GLN A 64 -17.22 -13.82 -4.32
CA GLN A 64 -16.10 -14.77 -4.39
C GLN A 64 -15.15 -14.62 -3.19
N ARG A 65 -14.84 -13.39 -2.78
CA ARG A 65 -13.95 -13.10 -1.65
C ARG A 65 -14.54 -13.53 -0.31
N ALA A 66 -15.86 -13.43 -0.13
CA ALA A 66 -16.57 -13.72 1.10
C ALA A 66 -16.70 -15.22 1.37
N TRP A 67 -17.00 -16.04 0.35
CA TRP A 67 -17.31 -17.47 0.54
C TRP A 67 -16.30 -18.43 -0.08
N LEU A 68 -15.49 -18.00 -1.06
CA LEU A 68 -14.57 -18.90 -1.79
C LEU A 68 -13.11 -18.67 -1.43
N ARG A 69 -12.79 -17.74 -0.52
CA ARG A 69 -11.43 -17.34 -0.16
C ARG A 69 -11.31 -17.15 1.36
N SER A 70 -10.14 -17.49 1.92
CA SER A 70 -9.83 -17.28 3.34
C SER A 70 -9.91 -15.80 3.72
N ALA A 71 -10.51 -15.44 4.85
CA ALA A 71 -10.57 -14.07 5.35
C ALA A 71 -9.18 -13.43 5.56
N ALA A 72 -8.14 -14.25 5.74
CA ALA A 72 -6.77 -13.78 5.88
C ALA A 72 -6.34 -12.86 4.73
N TYR A 73 -5.64 -11.77 5.09
CA TYR A 73 -5.01 -10.90 4.12
C TYR A 73 -3.71 -11.55 3.61
N ARG A 74 -3.43 -11.34 2.32
CA ARG A 74 -2.19 -11.78 1.70
C ARG A 74 -1.60 -10.61 0.94
N TRP A 75 -0.37 -10.26 1.28
CA TRP A 75 0.37 -9.25 0.53
C TRP A 75 0.54 -9.70 -0.92
N PRO A 76 0.22 -8.84 -1.90
CA PRO A 76 0.53 -9.14 -3.30
C PRO A 76 2.03 -9.33 -3.47
N THR A 77 2.45 -10.49 -3.99
CA THR A 77 3.84 -10.74 -4.35
C THR A 77 4.08 -10.28 -5.78
N ASP A 78 4.99 -9.33 -5.96
CA ASP A 78 5.45 -8.89 -7.28
C ASP A 78 6.70 -9.67 -7.68
N THR A 79 6.52 -10.66 -8.55
CA THR A 79 7.60 -11.49 -9.08
C THR A 79 8.22 -10.94 -10.37
N HIS A 80 7.77 -9.78 -10.84
CA HIS A 80 8.29 -9.16 -12.06
C HIS A 80 9.78 -8.83 -11.90
N LEU A 81 10.56 -9.05 -12.96
CA LEU A 81 12.03 -8.90 -13.01
C LEU A 81 12.83 -9.83 -12.07
N LEU A 82 12.21 -10.88 -11.53
CA LEU A 82 12.91 -11.92 -10.77
C LEU A 82 13.14 -13.16 -11.63
N THR A 83 14.20 -13.91 -11.33
CA THR A 83 14.44 -15.22 -11.95
C THR A 83 13.44 -16.26 -11.46
N ARG A 84 13.23 -17.33 -12.23
CA ARG A 84 12.35 -18.43 -11.83
C ARG A 84 12.93 -19.18 -10.63
N GLU A 85 14.25 -19.30 -10.58
CA GLU A 85 15.01 -19.93 -9.52
C GLU A 85 14.79 -19.20 -8.18
N ALA A 86 14.87 -17.87 -8.18
CA ALA A 86 14.61 -17.07 -6.98
C ALA A 86 13.17 -17.20 -6.49
N ILE A 87 12.20 -17.19 -7.42
CA ILE A 87 10.78 -17.38 -7.08
C ILE A 87 10.57 -18.77 -6.46
N ALA A 88 11.19 -19.81 -7.02
CA ALA A 88 11.08 -21.17 -6.50
C ALA A 88 11.75 -21.33 -5.12
N ALA A 89 12.86 -20.61 -4.87
CA ALA A 89 13.60 -20.69 -3.62
C ALA A 89 12.85 -20.12 -2.40
N VAL A 90 11.96 -19.14 -2.60
CA VAL A 90 11.23 -18.45 -1.52
C VAL A 90 10.21 -19.37 -0.81
N GLY A 91 9.89 -20.54 -1.38
CA GLY A 91 8.97 -21.49 -0.76
C GLY A 91 7.61 -20.87 -0.44
N LYS A 92 6.90 -21.45 0.54
CA LYS A 92 5.64 -20.88 1.03
C LYS A 92 5.94 -19.83 2.09
N ILE A 93 5.72 -18.56 1.76
CA ILE A 93 5.73 -17.49 2.76
C ILE A 93 4.54 -17.73 3.70
N GLU A 94 4.81 -17.99 4.96
CA GLU A 94 3.75 -18.10 5.97
C GLU A 94 3.08 -16.74 6.17
N ASN A 95 1.76 -16.79 6.36
CA ASN A 95 1.04 -15.56 6.70
C ASN A 95 1.46 -15.12 8.10
N GLN A 96 1.88 -13.86 8.21
CA GLN A 96 2.07 -13.22 9.50
C GLN A 96 0.79 -13.38 10.34
N PRO A 97 0.88 -13.75 11.64
CA PRO A 97 -0.30 -14.02 12.46
C PRO A 97 -1.33 -12.88 12.47
N TRP A 98 -0.86 -11.63 12.40
CA TRP A 98 -1.72 -10.44 12.40
C TRP A 98 -2.53 -10.26 11.11
N LEU A 99 -2.14 -10.95 10.01
CA LEU A 99 -2.90 -10.95 8.75
C LEU A 99 -4.01 -12.00 8.73
N VAL A 100 -4.05 -12.88 9.74
CA VAL A 100 -5.14 -13.85 9.93
C VAL A 100 -6.11 -13.23 10.94
N PRO A 101 -7.33 -12.83 10.53
CA PRO A 101 -8.27 -12.23 11.45
C PRO A 101 -8.72 -13.24 12.51
N PRO A 102 -9.01 -12.78 13.74
CA PRO A 102 -9.58 -13.64 14.76
C PRO A 102 -10.96 -14.17 14.34
N PRO A 103 -11.46 -15.27 14.96
CA PRO A 103 -12.78 -15.80 14.66
C PRO A 103 -13.87 -14.74 14.80
N GLY A 104 -14.75 -14.65 13.79
CA GLY A 104 -15.83 -13.65 13.74
C GLY A 104 -15.47 -12.36 13.00
N GLU A 105 -14.18 -12.10 12.76
CA GLU A 105 -13.73 -10.98 11.94
C GLU A 105 -13.59 -11.34 10.46
N GLY A 106 -13.77 -10.32 9.61
CA GLY A 106 -13.90 -10.50 8.18
C GLY A 106 -12.67 -10.10 7.37
N PRO A 107 -12.74 -10.28 6.04
CA PRO A 107 -11.65 -9.92 5.14
C PRO A 107 -11.39 -8.41 5.08
N GLY A 108 -12.38 -7.56 5.40
CA GLY A 108 -12.25 -6.10 5.40
C GLY A 108 -11.39 -5.63 6.57
N THR A 109 -11.72 -6.07 7.79
CA THR A 109 -10.91 -5.87 9.00
C THR A 109 -9.49 -6.40 8.79
N ALA A 110 -9.33 -7.62 8.27
CA ALA A 110 -8.01 -8.18 7.99
C ALA A 110 -7.18 -7.31 7.02
N ALA A 111 -7.83 -6.73 6.01
CA ALA A 111 -7.17 -5.83 5.07
C ALA A 111 -6.83 -4.47 5.69
N HIS A 112 -7.68 -3.94 6.59
CA HIS A 112 -7.40 -2.70 7.32
C HIS A 112 -6.25 -2.87 8.30
N VAL A 113 -6.21 -3.98 9.04
CA VAL A 113 -5.06 -4.35 9.89
C VAL A 113 -3.78 -4.48 9.07
N ALA A 114 -3.85 -5.07 7.86
CA ALA A 114 -2.69 -5.12 6.97
C ALA A 114 -2.17 -3.72 6.59
N LEU A 115 -3.06 -2.77 6.30
CA LEU A 115 -2.64 -1.38 6.06
C LEU A 115 -1.96 -0.77 7.30
N LEU A 116 -2.50 -1.00 8.50
CA LEU A 116 -1.89 -0.50 9.74
C LEU A 116 -0.50 -1.08 9.98
N LEU A 117 -0.32 -2.39 9.75
CA LEU A 117 0.99 -3.04 9.79
C LEU A 117 2.01 -2.35 8.87
N ALA A 118 1.59 -2.02 7.63
CA ALA A 118 2.45 -1.28 6.72
C ALA A 118 2.76 0.13 7.26
N ALA A 119 1.80 0.81 7.90
CA ALA A 119 1.99 2.13 8.49
C ALA A 119 2.93 2.13 9.70
N GLN A 120 2.87 1.08 10.55
CA GLN A 120 3.73 0.96 11.72
C GLN A 120 5.21 0.92 11.33
N GLY A 121 5.58 0.21 10.26
CA GLY A 121 6.96 0.22 9.76
C GLY A 121 7.46 1.61 9.36
N TRP A 122 6.56 2.52 8.94
CA TRP A 122 6.92 3.91 8.66
C TRP A 122 7.03 4.77 9.93
N ALA A 123 6.12 4.55 10.90
CA ALA A 123 6.08 5.30 12.14
C ALA A 123 7.25 4.93 13.07
N GLU A 124 7.58 3.64 13.17
CA GLU A 124 8.58 3.08 14.08
C GLU A 124 10.02 3.16 13.53
N ARG A 125 10.36 4.20 12.74
CA ARG A 125 11.64 4.35 12.00
C ARG A 125 12.82 3.61 12.66
N LEU A 126 13.42 2.69 11.92
CA LEU A 126 14.62 1.95 12.36
C LEU A 126 15.92 2.76 12.17
N ASP A 127 15.89 3.84 11.38
CA ASP A 127 17.09 4.65 11.10
C ASP A 127 17.24 5.84 12.05
N PRO A 128 18.44 6.10 12.62
CA PRO A 128 18.69 7.30 13.42
C PRO A 128 18.40 8.57 12.62
N ALA A 129 17.60 9.48 13.17
CA ALA A 129 17.44 10.85 12.65
C ALA A 129 17.91 11.86 13.69
N PRO A 130 18.43 13.02 13.25
CA PRO A 130 18.90 14.06 14.16
C PRO A 130 17.78 14.76 14.94
N ILE A 131 16.51 14.56 14.59
CA ILE A 131 15.34 15.18 15.23
C ILE A 131 14.27 14.11 15.44
N ALA A 132 13.62 14.15 16.60
CA ALA A 132 12.50 13.27 16.91
C ALA A 132 11.34 13.50 15.91
N ARG A 133 10.67 12.43 15.51
CA ARG A 133 9.54 12.50 14.59
C ARG A 133 8.42 11.62 15.12
N GLU A 134 7.23 12.18 15.13
CA GLU A 134 6.03 11.50 15.60
C GLU A 134 4.95 11.55 14.51
N SER A 135 4.21 10.47 14.39
CA SER A 135 3.08 10.33 13.47
C SER A 135 1.78 10.17 14.29
N PRO A 136 1.12 11.27 14.70
CA PRO A 136 -0.03 11.22 15.60
C PRO A 136 -1.17 10.30 15.13
N LEU A 137 -1.36 10.19 13.81
CA LEU A 137 -2.38 9.31 13.22
C LEU A 137 -2.09 7.82 13.43
N ALA A 138 -0.82 7.44 13.57
CA ALA A 138 -0.40 6.05 13.77
C ALA A 138 -0.35 5.66 15.25
N THR A 139 -0.78 6.54 16.17
CA THR A 139 -0.86 6.21 17.59
C THR A 139 -1.95 5.15 17.85
N GLN A 140 -1.68 4.27 18.82
CA GLN A 140 -2.60 3.20 19.20
C GLN A 140 -4.06 3.64 19.41
N PRO A 141 -4.38 4.71 20.19
CA PRO A 141 -5.78 5.09 20.41
C PRO A 141 -6.49 5.51 19.12
N VAL A 142 -5.78 6.16 18.18
CA VAL A 142 -6.35 6.55 16.88
C VAL A 142 -6.55 5.32 16.00
N ALA A 143 -5.57 4.42 15.97
CA ALA A 143 -5.66 3.17 15.22
C ALA A 143 -6.82 2.28 15.71
N GLU A 144 -6.96 2.10 17.03
CA GLU A 144 -8.04 1.32 17.65
C GLU A 144 -9.42 1.94 17.39
N ALA A 145 -9.54 3.27 17.53
CA ALA A 145 -10.78 3.98 17.19
C ALA A 145 -11.15 3.78 15.73
N CYS A 146 -10.18 3.85 14.81
CA CYS A 146 -10.43 3.64 13.38
C CYS A 146 -10.74 2.17 13.04
N LEU A 147 -10.15 1.19 13.73
CA LEU A 147 -10.46 -0.23 13.57
C LEU A 147 -11.84 -0.62 14.11
N SER A 148 -12.37 0.12 15.09
CA SER A 148 -13.73 -0.09 15.60
C SER A 148 -14.81 0.21 14.54
N VAL A 149 -14.46 0.98 13.51
CA VAL A 149 -15.33 1.30 12.39
C VAL A 149 -15.33 0.13 11.40
N PRO A 150 -16.51 -0.41 11.03
CA PRO A 150 -16.60 -1.42 9.98
C PRO A 150 -15.97 -0.96 8.66
N ALA A 151 -15.14 -1.80 8.05
CA ALA A 151 -14.29 -1.41 6.93
C ALA A 151 -15.05 -0.78 5.73
N TRP A 152 -16.29 -1.21 5.48
CA TRP A 152 -17.09 -0.68 4.36
C TRP A 152 -17.58 0.75 4.58
N ARG A 153 -17.70 1.22 5.83
CA ARG A 153 -18.19 2.58 6.14
C ARG A 153 -17.17 3.68 5.85
N TRP A 154 -15.91 3.32 5.60
CA TRP A 154 -14.89 4.25 5.13
C TRP A 154 -15.08 4.67 3.65
N PHE A 155 -16.07 4.10 2.96
CA PHE A 155 -16.34 4.34 1.56
C PHE A 155 -17.77 4.84 1.36
N GLY A 156 -17.91 5.95 0.65
CA GLY A 156 -19.20 6.55 0.35
C GLY A 156 -19.06 7.75 -0.57
N GLN A 157 -20.14 8.14 -1.25
CA GLN A 157 -20.17 9.29 -2.16
C GLN A 157 -19.05 9.33 -3.22
N GLY A 158 -18.58 8.17 -3.71
CA GLY A 158 -17.47 8.13 -4.68
C GLY A 158 -16.07 8.29 -4.06
N LEU A 159 -15.98 8.40 -2.74
CA LEU A 159 -14.77 8.74 -1.99
C LEU A 159 -14.35 7.61 -1.05
N SER A 160 -13.07 7.64 -0.67
CA SER A 160 -12.54 6.91 0.48
C SER A 160 -12.34 7.84 1.67
N ARG A 161 -12.17 7.25 2.86
CA ARG A 161 -11.91 7.92 4.13
C ARG A 161 -13.05 8.84 4.57
N THR A 162 -14.29 8.49 4.21
CA THR A 162 -15.48 9.33 4.42
C THR A 162 -15.64 9.76 5.87
N ILE A 163 -15.51 8.84 6.83
CA ILE A 163 -15.64 9.17 8.26
C ILE A 163 -14.60 10.17 8.74
N ALA A 164 -13.36 10.08 8.24
CA ALA A 164 -12.35 11.08 8.56
C ALA A 164 -12.72 12.43 7.93
N ARG A 165 -13.19 12.45 6.68
CA ARG A 165 -13.64 13.70 6.04
C ARG A 165 -14.79 14.34 6.82
N ASP A 166 -15.77 13.55 7.26
CA ASP A 166 -16.90 14.02 8.04
C ASP A 166 -16.45 14.56 9.41
N ALA A 167 -15.55 13.85 10.10
CA ALA A 167 -15.01 14.28 11.40
C ALA A 167 -14.24 15.60 11.33
N PHE A 168 -13.66 15.94 10.18
CA PHE A 168 -12.92 17.18 9.97
C PHE A 168 -13.69 18.21 9.11
N ALA A 169 -14.99 18.01 8.87
CA ALA A 169 -15.78 18.83 7.95
C ALA A 169 -15.82 20.32 8.35
N ASP A 170 -15.92 20.60 9.65
CA ASP A 170 -15.96 21.96 10.20
C ASP A 170 -14.58 22.60 10.35
N LEU A 171 -13.50 21.84 10.13
CA LEU A 171 -12.12 22.26 10.38
C LEU A 171 -11.30 22.47 9.09
N LEU A 172 -11.76 21.91 7.96
CA LEU A 172 -11.02 21.92 6.70
C LEU A 172 -11.82 22.57 5.57
N PRO A 173 -11.17 23.28 4.64
CA PRO A 173 -11.84 23.79 3.45
C PRO A 173 -12.45 22.68 2.60
N GLN A 174 -13.59 22.96 1.95
CA GLN A 174 -14.27 22.00 1.07
C GLN A 174 -13.35 21.46 -0.04
N SER A 175 -12.42 22.27 -0.53
CA SER A 175 -11.42 21.85 -1.53
C SER A 175 -10.48 20.76 -1.03
N VAL A 176 -10.24 20.65 0.28
CA VAL A 176 -9.48 19.57 0.92
C VAL A 176 -10.39 18.36 1.14
N LEU A 177 -11.61 18.59 1.64
CA LEU A 177 -12.60 17.56 1.94
C LEU A 177 -13.11 16.80 0.71
N CYS A 178 -13.22 17.46 -0.45
CA CYS A 178 -13.65 16.82 -1.71
C CYS A 178 -12.49 16.35 -2.58
N ARG A 179 -11.24 16.51 -2.14
CA ARG A 179 -10.07 16.14 -2.92
C ARG A 179 -9.99 14.62 -3.12
N VAL A 180 -10.08 14.19 -4.37
CA VAL A 180 -10.02 12.77 -4.79
C VAL A 180 -8.60 12.34 -5.13
N SER A 181 -7.82 13.21 -5.78
CA SER A 181 -6.44 12.92 -6.19
C SER A 181 -5.43 13.41 -5.15
N LYS A 182 -4.41 12.61 -4.87
CA LYS A 182 -3.18 13.06 -4.21
C LYS A 182 -2.08 13.09 -5.26
N GLY A 183 -1.20 14.09 -5.22
CA GLY A 183 0.01 14.07 -6.04
C GLY A 183 0.71 12.74 -5.77
N SER A 184 0.81 11.89 -6.80
CA SER A 184 1.50 10.61 -6.66
C SER A 184 3.00 10.88 -6.65
N PRO A 185 3.78 10.24 -5.75
CA PRO A 185 5.23 10.29 -5.84
C PRO A 185 5.74 9.65 -7.14
N ASP A 186 4.90 8.90 -7.86
CA ASP A 186 5.24 8.25 -9.14
C ASP A 186 5.95 9.18 -10.13
N GLY A 187 5.49 10.43 -10.28
CA GLY A 187 6.13 11.39 -11.19
C GLY A 187 7.55 11.76 -10.76
N PHE A 188 7.79 11.88 -9.46
CA PHE A 188 9.11 12.12 -8.90
C PHE A 188 10.00 10.88 -9.01
N VAL A 189 9.47 9.68 -8.72
CA VAL A 189 10.19 8.41 -8.86
C VAL A 189 10.57 8.16 -10.32
N ALA A 190 9.68 8.46 -11.26
CA ALA A 190 9.96 8.38 -12.69
C ALA A 190 11.09 9.33 -13.09
N GLN A 191 11.06 10.60 -12.64
CA GLN A 191 12.16 11.55 -12.87
C GLN A 191 13.48 11.06 -12.27
N LEU A 192 13.45 10.50 -11.06
CA LEU A 192 14.63 9.96 -10.40
C LEU A 192 15.20 8.78 -11.18
N PHE A 193 14.35 7.86 -11.63
CA PHE A 193 14.75 6.74 -12.48
C PHE A 193 15.40 7.23 -13.79
N GLU A 194 14.74 8.15 -14.50
CA GLU A 194 15.24 8.69 -15.77
C GLU A 194 16.61 9.35 -15.62
N ARG A 195 16.75 10.20 -14.60
CA ARG A 195 18.00 10.91 -14.34
C ARG A 195 19.15 9.97 -13.97
N ASN A 196 18.85 8.81 -13.38
CA ASN A 196 19.85 7.91 -12.82
C ASN A 196 19.99 6.58 -13.57
N ARG A 197 19.41 6.41 -14.77
CA ARG A 197 19.53 5.16 -15.55
C ARG A 197 20.97 4.66 -15.68
N GLY A 198 21.91 5.58 -15.95
CA GLY A 198 23.33 5.27 -16.08
C GLY A 198 23.99 4.78 -14.79
N VAL A 199 23.47 5.16 -13.62
CA VAL A 199 23.93 4.71 -12.30
C VAL A 199 23.22 3.43 -11.86
N ILE A 200 21.92 3.34 -12.11
CA ILE A 200 21.07 2.18 -11.78
C ILE A 200 21.56 0.93 -12.53
N ARG A 201 21.97 1.10 -13.79
CA ARG A 201 22.40 -0.01 -14.63
C ARG A 201 23.57 -0.81 -14.03
N PRO A 202 24.76 -0.23 -13.78
CA PRO A 202 25.85 -0.98 -13.15
C PRO A 202 25.48 -1.43 -11.74
N LEU A 203 24.73 -0.63 -10.97
CA LEU A 203 24.33 -1.00 -9.61
C LEU A 203 23.58 -2.35 -9.58
N LEU A 204 22.60 -2.56 -10.46
CA LEU A 204 21.85 -3.81 -10.51
C LEU A 204 22.53 -4.90 -11.34
N LEU A 205 23.10 -4.53 -12.49
CA LEU A 205 23.67 -5.52 -13.42
C LEU A 205 25.08 -5.94 -13.04
N GLU A 206 25.73 -5.32 -12.07
CA GLU A 206 27.04 -5.74 -11.55
C GLU A 206 26.98 -5.97 -10.04
N GLY A 207 25.80 -5.79 -9.42
CA GLY A 207 25.55 -5.95 -8.00
C GLY A 207 25.32 -7.39 -7.53
N ARG A 208 25.02 -7.50 -6.25
CA ARG A 208 24.82 -8.77 -5.53
C ARG A 208 23.55 -9.48 -5.97
N LEU A 209 22.47 -8.77 -6.27
CA LEU A 209 21.25 -9.42 -6.73
C LEU A 209 21.47 -10.20 -8.03
N ARG A 210 22.36 -9.72 -8.91
CA ARG A 210 22.79 -10.50 -10.07
C ARG A 210 23.67 -11.68 -9.66
N SER A 211 24.66 -11.48 -8.80
CA SER A 211 25.60 -12.55 -8.41
C SER A 211 24.88 -13.75 -7.78
N GLU A 212 23.84 -13.47 -6.98
CA GLU A 212 22.96 -14.46 -6.36
C GLU A 212 21.85 -14.99 -7.28
N ARG A 213 21.83 -14.56 -8.56
CA ARG A 213 20.83 -14.94 -9.56
C ARG A 213 19.38 -14.64 -9.13
N ILE A 214 19.16 -13.55 -8.39
CA ILE A 214 17.82 -13.15 -7.91
C ILE A 214 17.02 -12.44 -9.00
N ILE A 215 17.69 -11.61 -9.81
CA ILE A 215 17.06 -10.76 -10.82
C ILE A 215 17.21 -11.30 -12.25
N ASP A 216 16.18 -11.11 -13.06
CA ASP A 216 16.23 -11.36 -14.51
C ASP A 216 17.00 -10.20 -15.18
N THR A 217 18.30 -10.43 -15.38
CA THR A 217 19.21 -9.43 -15.93
C THR A 217 18.81 -9.00 -17.35
N ALA A 218 18.34 -9.93 -18.19
CA ALA A 218 17.95 -9.62 -19.55
C ALA A 218 16.68 -8.75 -19.59
N ALA A 219 15.72 -9.00 -18.69
CA ALA A 219 14.54 -8.16 -18.55
C ALA A 219 14.89 -6.75 -18.03
N ILE A 220 15.77 -6.66 -17.03
CA ILE A 220 16.24 -5.37 -16.49
C ILE A 220 17.00 -4.58 -17.57
N GLU A 221 17.89 -5.22 -18.32
CA GLU A 221 18.61 -4.59 -19.42
C GLU A 221 17.66 -4.00 -20.46
N ARG A 222 16.64 -4.75 -20.88
CA ARG A 222 15.62 -4.24 -21.82
C ARG A 222 14.86 -3.06 -21.26
N ALA A 223 14.45 -3.11 -20.00
CA ALA A 223 13.70 -2.03 -19.37
C ALA A 223 14.55 -0.76 -19.20
N LEU A 224 15.84 -0.90 -18.86
CA LEU A 224 16.76 0.23 -18.75
C LEU A 224 17.15 0.82 -20.11
N ALA A 225 17.21 0.00 -21.16
CA ALA A 225 17.54 0.42 -22.52
C ALA A 225 16.35 1.04 -23.28
N ASP A 226 15.11 0.92 -22.78
CA ASP A 226 13.93 1.51 -23.42
C ASP A 226 14.05 3.04 -23.46
N PRO A 227 14.18 3.67 -24.65
CA PRO A 227 14.39 5.10 -24.77
C PRO A 227 13.13 5.93 -24.46
N ARG A 228 11.97 5.28 -24.30
CA ARG A 228 10.72 5.97 -23.98
C ARG A 228 10.75 6.45 -22.52
N PRO A 229 10.08 7.57 -22.21
CA PRO A 229 9.92 8.02 -20.83
C PRO A 229 9.30 6.93 -19.95
N ALA A 230 9.78 6.84 -18.71
CA ALA A 230 9.36 5.89 -17.71
C ALA A 230 7.84 5.90 -17.59
N ASN A 231 7.26 4.75 -17.92
CA ASN A 231 5.83 4.52 -17.87
C ASN A 231 5.58 3.10 -17.33
N GLY A 232 4.35 2.84 -16.91
CA GLY A 232 3.96 1.51 -16.43
C GLY A 232 4.54 1.13 -15.06
N ALA A 233 4.86 -0.16 -14.89
CA ALA A 233 5.27 -0.73 -13.61
C ALA A 233 6.78 -0.95 -13.48
N ASP A 234 7.50 -1.04 -14.60
CA ASP A 234 8.89 -1.49 -14.65
C ASP A 234 9.83 -0.57 -13.88
N TYR A 235 9.74 0.75 -14.09
CA TYR A 235 10.59 1.70 -13.37
C TYR A 235 10.37 1.62 -11.85
N ARG A 236 9.12 1.46 -11.39
CA ARG A 236 8.81 1.28 -9.95
C ARG A 236 9.41 0.00 -9.41
N ARG A 237 9.33 -1.08 -10.20
CA ARG A 237 9.92 -2.36 -9.81
C ARG A 237 11.44 -2.28 -9.75
N ILE A 238 12.08 -1.65 -10.74
CA ILE A 238 13.53 -1.42 -10.77
C ILE A 238 13.96 -0.59 -9.57
N MET A 239 13.26 0.50 -9.26
CA MET A 239 13.59 1.32 -8.09
C MET A 239 13.46 0.56 -6.77
N ARG A 240 12.50 -0.37 -6.64
CA ARG A 240 12.44 -1.30 -5.49
C ARG A 240 13.64 -2.26 -5.46
N LEU A 241 14.10 -2.76 -6.60
CA LEU A 241 15.28 -3.62 -6.66
C LEU A 241 16.56 -2.84 -6.32
N VAL A 242 16.66 -1.57 -6.73
CA VAL A 242 17.75 -0.66 -6.35
C VAL A 242 17.81 -0.49 -4.83
N ASP A 243 16.66 -0.31 -4.18
CA ASP A 243 16.57 -0.22 -2.72
C ASP A 243 17.07 -1.49 -2.04
N VAL A 244 16.65 -2.67 -2.52
CA VAL A 244 17.12 -3.97 -2.01
C VAL A 244 18.62 -4.16 -2.24
N GLU A 245 19.15 -3.78 -3.40
CA GLU A 245 20.60 -3.85 -3.70
C GLU A 245 21.40 -2.92 -2.78
N ALA A 246 20.93 -1.70 -2.57
CA ALA A 246 21.56 -0.75 -1.64
C ALA A 246 21.57 -1.27 -0.20
N TRP A 247 20.46 -1.86 0.26
CA TRP A 247 20.40 -2.53 1.55
C TRP A 247 21.36 -3.72 1.63
N ALA A 248 21.39 -4.58 0.61
CA ALA A 248 22.30 -5.73 0.56
C ALA A 248 23.78 -5.31 0.58
N HIS A 249 24.11 -4.16 -0.01
CA HIS A 249 25.44 -3.57 0.10
C HIS A 249 25.74 -3.02 1.51
N SER A 250 24.75 -2.48 2.22
CA SER A 250 24.95 -2.00 3.60
C SER A 250 25.27 -3.12 4.61
N LEU A 251 24.86 -4.36 4.31
CA LEU A 251 25.16 -5.54 5.11
C LEU A 251 26.56 -6.12 4.87
N ALA A 252 27.22 -5.72 3.77
CA ALA A 252 28.57 -6.16 3.45
C ALA A 252 29.59 -5.30 4.21
N ILE A 253 29.70 -5.56 5.51
CA ILE A 253 30.79 -5.09 6.38
C ILE A 253 31.89 -6.16 6.38
#